data_AF-A0A644W142-F1
#
_entry.id   AF-A0A644W142-F1
#
_cell.length_a   1.000
_cell.length_b   1.000
_cell.length_c   1.000
_cell.angle_alpha   90.00
_cell.angle_beta   90.00
_cell.angle_gamma   90.00
#
_symmetry.space_group_name_H-M   'P 1'
#
loop_
_entity.id
_entity.type
_entity.pdbx_description
1 polymer ?
#
loop_
_entity_poly.entity_id
_entity_poly.type
_entity_poly.pdbx_seq_one_letter_code
_entity_poly.pdbx_strand_id
1 'polypeptide(L)'
;MAHLVFPDTQTIAQKTKRAIFCQRTDKTVNKKMKQIDTKKNYFLTFGQNLPKQNMSKTDNITFGEYIRTLRENANLPLRKVAAELDIDTSTLSKIEKNERNANEQIIDGISKIFHIDKSELKVRYLSDKITYQLQDEENGLEILKVAEEKIKYQRKQK
;
A
#
# COMPACT_ATOMS: atom_id res chain seq x y z
N MET A 1 53.85 -18.64 -40.10
CA MET A 1 52.52 -18.24 -40.57
C MET A 1 51.50 -19.19 -39.97
N ALA A 2 50.58 -18.68 -39.15
CA ALA A 2 49.68 -19.47 -38.33
C ALA A 2 48.64 -20.22 -39.19
N HIS A 3 48.42 -21.49 -38.87
CA HIS A 3 47.33 -22.31 -39.37
C HIS A 3 45.99 -21.79 -38.83
N LEU A 4 45.07 -21.45 -39.72
CA LEU A 4 43.64 -21.45 -39.45
C LEU A 4 42.99 -22.41 -40.45
N VAL A 5 42.44 -23.51 -39.92
CA VAL A 5 41.63 -24.46 -40.68
C VAL A 5 40.20 -24.32 -40.17
N PHE A 6 39.32 -23.84 -41.04
CA PHE A 6 37.88 -24.11 -40.99
C PHE A 6 37.47 -24.46 -42.42
N PRO A 7 36.91 -25.66 -42.71
CA PRO A 7 36.28 -25.94 -43.98
C PRO A 7 34.78 -25.60 -43.96
N ASP A 8 34.37 -24.92 -45.02
CA ASP A 8 33.01 -24.53 -45.44
C ASP A 8 32.16 -25.75 -45.84
N THR A 9 30.83 -25.81 -45.71
CA THR A 9 29.77 -25.23 -46.56
C THR A 9 28.47 -25.93 -46.09
N GLN A 10 27.26 -25.35 -46.02
CA GLN A 10 26.40 -25.00 -47.14
C GLN A 10 25.25 -24.09 -46.65
N THR A 11 25.06 -22.99 -47.38
CA THR A 11 23.95 -22.04 -47.29
C THR A 11 22.90 -22.40 -48.34
N ILE A 12 21.62 -22.57 -47.99
CA ILE A 12 20.50 -22.23 -48.90
C ILE A 12 19.35 -21.64 -48.08
N ALA A 13 19.18 -20.32 -48.21
CA ALA A 13 17.98 -19.58 -47.89
C ALA A 13 17.10 -19.47 -49.14
N GLN A 14 15.78 -19.63 -49.00
CA GLN A 14 14.68 -19.28 -49.93
C GLN A 14 13.38 -19.75 -49.24
N LYS A 15 12.22 -19.10 -49.24
CA LYS A 15 11.71 -17.84 -49.79
C LYS A 15 10.29 -17.68 -49.21
N THR A 16 9.91 -16.43 -49.04
CA THR A 16 8.61 -15.88 -48.61
C THR A 16 7.38 -16.41 -49.38
N LYS A 17 6.20 -16.39 -48.73
CA LYS A 17 4.89 -16.06 -49.35
C LYS A 17 3.86 -15.61 -48.30
N ARG A 18 3.16 -14.51 -48.62
CA ARG A 18 2.09 -13.83 -47.88
C ARG A 18 0.73 -14.20 -48.52
N ALA A 19 -0.36 -13.96 -47.77
CA ALA A 19 -1.80 -13.99 -48.12
C ALA A 19 -2.42 -15.41 -48.16
N ILE A 20 -3.60 -15.65 -47.58
CA ILE A 20 -4.91 -15.21 -48.09
C ILE A 20 -5.93 -15.00 -46.95
N PHE A 21 -6.68 -13.90 -47.08
CA PHE A 21 -7.97 -13.60 -46.47
C PHE A 21 -9.08 -14.42 -47.15
N CYS A 22 -9.96 -15.10 -46.40
CA CYS A 22 -11.28 -15.47 -46.91
C CYS A 22 -12.33 -15.52 -45.79
N GLN A 23 -13.54 -15.12 -46.16
CA GLN A 23 -14.58 -14.55 -45.32
C GLN A 23 -15.60 -15.60 -44.83
N ARG A 24 -16.03 -15.43 -43.58
CA ARG A 24 -17.43 -15.35 -43.09
C ARG A 24 -18.55 -16.00 -43.93
N THR A 25 -19.35 -16.87 -43.29
CA THR A 25 -20.84 -16.78 -43.39
C THR A 25 -21.47 -17.04 -42.02
N ASP A 26 -22.31 -16.07 -41.62
CA ASP A 26 -23.13 -16.02 -40.41
C ASP A 26 -24.44 -16.82 -40.59
N LYS A 27 -25.10 -17.19 -39.46
CA LYS A 27 -26.51 -16.86 -39.12
C LYS A 27 -27.14 -17.88 -38.13
N THR A 28 -27.28 -17.48 -36.86
CA THR A 28 -28.56 -17.15 -36.14
C THR A 28 -29.22 -18.35 -35.44
N VAL A 29 -29.74 -18.34 -34.19
CA VAL A 29 -30.11 -17.26 -33.24
C VAL A 29 -30.51 -17.87 -31.88
N ASN A 30 -30.39 -17.07 -30.80
CA ASN A 30 -31.08 -17.14 -29.49
C ASN A 30 -30.56 -18.16 -28.43
N LYS A 31 -30.45 -17.87 -27.13
CA LYS A 31 -30.76 -16.69 -26.29
C LYS A 31 -30.28 -16.97 -24.86
N LYS A 32 -29.28 -16.24 -24.35
CA LYS A 32 -29.29 -15.59 -23.01
C LYS A 32 -27.92 -15.01 -22.67
N MET A 33 -27.86 -13.70 -22.85
CA MET A 33 -27.00 -12.81 -22.09
C MET A 33 -27.39 -12.93 -20.60
N LYS A 34 -26.45 -13.32 -19.75
CA LYS A 34 -26.42 -13.00 -18.31
C LYS A 34 -24.99 -12.52 -18.06
N GLN A 35 -24.75 -11.20 -18.10
CA GLN A 35 -24.52 -10.42 -16.88
C GLN A 35 -23.73 -11.25 -15.86
N ILE A 36 -22.40 -11.15 -15.91
CA ILE A 36 -21.56 -11.57 -14.80
C ILE A 36 -21.50 -10.34 -13.90
N ASP A 37 -22.26 -10.42 -12.83
CA ASP A 37 -22.58 -9.33 -11.92
C ASP A 37 -21.33 -8.65 -11.34
N THR A 38 -21.27 -7.33 -11.48
CA THR A 38 -20.40 -6.39 -10.76
C THR A 38 -20.77 -6.27 -9.27
N LYS A 39 -21.25 -7.36 -8.68
CA LYS A 39 -21.60 -7.52 -7.25
C LYS A 39 -21.07 -8.85 -6.72
N LYS A 40 -19.76 -9.07 -6.78
CA LYS A 40 -19.11 -9.95 -5.81
C LYS A 40 -18.61 -9.10 -4.66
N ASN A 41 -19.55 -8.82 -3.75
CA ASN A 41 -19.28 -8.53 -2.36
C ASN A 41 -18.34 -9.61 -1.84
N TYR A 42 -17.05 -9.29 -1.71
CA TYR A 42 -16.19 -9.95 -0.74
C TYR A 42 -16.65 -9.49 0.64
N PHE A 43 -17.77 -10.05 1.08
CA PHE A 43 -18.21 -9.97 2.47
C PHE A 43 -17.32 -10.91 3.25
N LEU A 44 -16.12 -10.44 3.59
CA LEU A 44 -15.28 -11.06 4.60
C LEU A 44 -15.83 -10.59 5.94
N THR A 45 -16.70 -11.39 6.55
CA THR A 45 -17.06 -11.26 7.96
C THR A 45 -15.82 -11.53 8.80
N PHE A 46 -14.99 -10.52 9.01
CA PHE A 46 -14.07 -10.52 10.13
C PHE A 46 -14.75 -9.80 11.28
N GLY A 47 -15.53 -10.59 12.03
CA GLY A 47 -15.83 -10.26 13.41
C GLY A 47 -14.53 -10.33 14.20
N GLN A 48 -13.81 -9.21 14.25
CA GLN A 48 -12.87 -8.95 15.32
C GLN A 48 -13.39 -7.72 16.06
N ASN A 49 -13.84 -7.95 17.30
CA ASN A 49 -13.89 -6.89 18.28
C ASN A 49 -12.45 -6.42 18.47
N LEU A 50 -11.98 -5.44 17.68
CA LEU A 50 -10.91 -4.58 18.15
C LEU A 50 -11.48 -3.88 19.38
N PRO A 51 -10.96 -4.13 20.59
CA PRO A 51 -11.37 -3.33 21.73
C PRO A 51 -11.19 -1.87 21.35
N LYS A 52 -12.20 -1.03 21.60
CA LYS A 52 -12.03 0.42 21.61
C LYS A 52 -11.02 0.70 22.71
N GLN A 53 -9.73 0.63 22.37
CA GLN A 53 -8.67 1.01 23.27
C GLN A 53 -8.82 2.51 23.44
N ASN A 54 -9.42 2.93 24.55
CA ASN A 54 -9.26 4.28 25.05
C ASN A 54 -7.75 4.50 25.14
N MET A 55 -7.21 5.34 24.27
CA MET A 55 -5.78 5.61 24.17
C MET A 55 -5.29 6.28 25.46
N SER A 56 -4.98 5.47 26.47
CA SER A 56 -4.39 5.91 27.73
C SER A 56 -3.32 4.94 28.24
N LYS A 57 -2.82 4.03 27.40
CA LYS A 57 -1.61 3.26 27.69
C LYS A 57 -0.63 3.39 26.53
N THR A 58 0.46 4.09 26.85
CA THR A 58 1.67 4.28 26.07
C THR A 58 2.36 2.93 25.88
N ASP A 59 1.95 2.20 24.85
CA ASP A 59 2.85 1.20 24.29
C ASP A 59 3.89 1.99 23.48
N ASN A 60 5.18 1.83 23.79
CA ASN A 60 6.33 2.41 23.05
C ASN A 60 6.47 1.76 21.66
N ILE A 61 5.35 1.59 20.96
CA ILE A 61 5.24 0.97 19.65
C ILE A 61 5.12 2.11 18.66
N THR A 62 6.01 2.12 17.69
CA THR A 62 5.99 3.10 16.62
C THR A 62 4.78 2.89 15.69
N PHE A 63 4.46 3.90 14.89
CA PHE A 63 3.41 3.85 13.89
C PHE A 63 3.60 2.68 12.93
N GLY A 64 4.80 2.48 12.40
CA GLY A 64 5.11 1.37 11.49
C GLY A 64 4.87 0.00 12.12
N GLU A 65 5.37 -0.20 13.33
CA GLU A 65 5.17 -1.45 14.08
C GLU A 65 3.69 -1.68 14.40
N TYR A 66 2.96 -0.62 14.76
CA TYR A 66 1.52 -0.69 14.99
C TYR A 66 0.77 -1.16 13.73
N ILE A 67 1.09 -0.62 12.55
CA ILE A 67 0.50 -1.08 11.28
C ILE A 67 0.84 -2.55 11.01
N ARG A 68 2.08 -2.95 11.29
CA ARG A 68 2.50 -4.34 11.17
C ARG A 68 1.68 -5.27 12.07
N THR A 69 1.49 -4.89 13.34
CA THR A 69 0.66 -5.64 14.29
C THR A 69 -0.78 -5.76 13.82
N LEU A 70 -1.38 -4.67 13.31
CA LEU A 70 -2.73 -4.72 12.74
C LEU A 70 -2.83 -5.71 11.57
N ARG A 71 -1.85 -5.68 10.67
CA ARG A 71 -1.78 -6.58 9.52
C ARG A 71 -1.64 -8.03 9.96
N GLU A 72 -0.74 -8.31 10.90
CA GLU A 72 -0.48 -9.67 11.41
C GLU A 72 -1.68 -10.22 12.19
N ASN A 73 -2.36 -9.39 12.99
CA ASN A 73 -3.60 -9.76 13.69
C ASN A 73 -4.77 -10.05 12.72
N ALA A 74 -4.82 -9.34 11.60
CA ALA A 74 -5.75 -9.63 10.51
C ALA A 74 -5.32 -10.84 9.65
N ASN A 75 -4.16 -11.44 9.94
CA ASN A 75 -3.54 -12.52 9.17
C ASN A 75 -3.42 -12.20 7.66
N LEU A 76 -3.16 -10.92 7.34
CA LEU A 76 -3.06 -10.44 5.98
C LEU A 76 -1.59 -10.47 5.51
N PRO A 77 -1.28 -11.06 4.35
CA PRO A 77 0.05 -10.94 3.77
C PRO A 77 0.28 -9.49 3.30
N LEU A 78 1.53 -9.02 3.42
CA LEU A 78 1.94 -7.68 3.00
C LEU A 78 1.48 -7.31 1.59
N ARG A 79 1.51 -8.28 0.66
CA ARG A 79 1.06 -8.13 -0.73
C ARG A 79 -0.40 -7.71 -0.87
N LYS A 80 -1.29 -8.23 0.00
CA LYS A 80 -2.72 -7.88 -0.07
C LYS A 80 -2.95 -6.45 0.39
N VAL A 81 -2.37 -6.08 1.54
CA VAL A 81 -2.52 -4.71 2.08
C VAL A 81 -1.92 -3.68 1.13
N ALA A 82 -0.75 -3.95 0.54
CA ALA A 82 -0.13 -3.06 -0.43
C ALA A 82 -1.02 -2.85 -1.68
N ALA A 83 -1.65 -3.92 -2.19
CA ALA A 83 -2.56 -3.83 -3.33
C ALA A 83 -3.83 -3.03 -3.01
N GLU A 84 -4.43 -3.21 -1.82
CA GLU A 84 -5.60 -2.44 -1.38
C GLU A 84 -5.28 -0.95 -1.16
N LEU A 85 -4.03 -0.65 -0.78
CA LEU A 85 -3.53 0.72 -0.61
C LEU A 85 -3.06 1.37 -1.92
N ASP A 86 -3.05 0.63 -3.04
CA ASP A 86 -2.48 1.05 -4.32
C ASP A 86 -1.02 1.54 -4.20
N ILE A 87 -0.20 0.79 -3.46
CA ILE A 87 1.24 1.06 -3.27
C ILE A 87 2.10 -0.18 -3.49
N ASP A 88 3.39 0.05 -3.72
CA ASP A 88 4.36 -1.04 -3.78
C ASP A 88 4.49 -1.79 -2.44
N THR A 89 4.70 -3.09 -2.52
CA THR A 89 4.96 -3.94 -1.35
C THR A 89 6.22 -3.52 -0.59
N SER A 90 7.25 -3.05 -1.31
CA SER A 90 8.48 -2.53 -0.71
C SER A 90 8.23 -1.23 0.05
N THR A 91 7.34 -0.37 -0.46
CA THR A 91 6.92 0.88 0.20
C THR A 91 6.21 0.55 1.51
N LEU A 92 5.23 -0.37 1.50
CA LEU A 92 4.56 -0.79 2.71
C LEU A 92 5.53 -1.45 3.71
N SER A 93 6.46 -2.29 3.24
CA SER A 93 7.47 -2.91 4.11
C SER A 93 8.35 -1.89 4.82
N LYS A 94 8.73 -0.80 4.14
CA LYS A 94 9.54 0.27 4.74
C LYS A 94 8.73 1.10 5.73
N ILE A 95 7.44 1.32 5.44
CA ILE A 95 6.53 1.99 6.38
C ILE A 95 6.37 1.16 7.65
N GLU A 96 6.15 -0.15 7.55
CA GLU A 96 6.05 -1.06 8.71
C GLU A 96 7.32 -1.10 9.58
N LYS A 97 8.46 -0.67 9.05
CA LYS A 97 9.74 -0.58 9.76
C LYS A 97 10.11 0.85 10.17
N ASN A 98 9.26 1.84 9.91
CA ASN A 98 9.52 3.27 10.10
C ASN A 98 10.72 3.82 9.29
N GLU A 99 11.16 3.09 8.27
CA GLU A 99 12.21 3.56 7.35
C GLU A 99 11.65 4.55 6.31
N ARG A 100 10.32 4.62 6.17
CA ARG A 100 9.64 5.50 5.23
C ARG A 100 8.37 6.10 5.83
N ASN A 101 8.18 7.40 5.60
CA ASN A 101 6.98 8.13 6.02
C ASN A 101 5.73 7.72 5.21
N ALA A 102 4.61 7.58 5.91
CA ALA A 102 3.31 7.39 5.28
C ALA A 102 2.72 8.75 4.85
N ASN A 103 2.12 8.79 3.66
CA ASN A 103 1.34 9.94 3.22
C ASN A 103 -0.09 9.88 3.80
N GLU A 104 -0.82 10.99 3.76
CA GLU A 104 -2.20 11.06 4.25
C GLU A 104 -3.12 10.05 3.54
N GLN A 105 -2.95 9.86 2.23
CA GLN A 105 -3.72 8.85 1.47
C GLN A 105 -3.50 7.43 1.99
N ILE A 106 -2.28 7.11 2.44
CA ILE A 106 -1.95 5.80 2.99
C ILE A 106 -2.62 5.64 4.37
N ILE A 107 -2.55 6.67 5.21
CA ILE A 107 -3.21 6.67 6.52
C ILE A 107 -4.73 6.48 6.35
N ASP A 108 -5.33 7.12 5.35
CA ASP A 108 -6.75 6.98 5.02
C ASP A 108 -7.10 5.58 4.52
N GLY A 109 -6.23 4.98 3.70
CA GLY A 109 -6.39 3.62 3.24
C GLY A 109 -6.30 2.61 4.40
N ILE A 110 -5.32 2.77 5.29
CA ILE A 110 -5.14 1.93 6.48
C ILE A 110 -6.37 2.04 7.39
N SER A 111 -6.86 3.25 7.63
CA SER A 111 -8.10 3.49 8.39
C SER A 111 -9.27 2.69 7.84
N LYS A 112 -9.44 2.65 6.50
CA LYS A 112 -10.51 1.91 5.83
C LYS A 112 -10.31 0.39 5.90
N ILE A 113 -9.09 -0.09 5.67
CA ILE A 113 -8.77 -1.54 5.65
C ILE A 113 -8.98 -2.18 7.03
N PHE A 114 -8.54 -1.50 8.09
CA PHE A 114 -8.58 -2.03 9.45
C PHE A 114 -9.75 -1.50 10.29
N HIS A 115 -10.60 -0.65 9.71
CA HIS A 115 -11.74 0.00 10.38
C HIS A 115 -11.34 0.77 11.66
N ILE A 116 -10.22 1.48 11.60
CA ILE A 116 -9.69 2.29 12.70
C ILE A 116 -9.95 3.76 12.41
N ASP A 117 -10.17 4.55 13.45
CA ASP A 117 -10.39 5.97 13.30
C ASP A 117 -9.15 6.68 12.69
N LYS A 118 -9.37 7.48 11.65
CA LYS A 118 -8.31 8.23 10.96
C LYS A 118 -7.60 9.20 11.90
N SER A 119 -8.32 9.83 12.82
CA SER A 119 -7.72 10.77 13.77
C SER A 119 -6.79 10.05 14.74
N GLU A 120 -7.13 8.83 15.16
CA GLU A 120 -6.28 7.98 15.98
C GLU A 120 -4.94 7.66 15.28
N LEU A 121 -5.01 7.20 14.03
CA LEU A 121 -3.81 6.91 13.24
C LEU A 121 -2.95 8.14 13.02
N LYS A 122 -3.58 9.30 12.78
CA LYS A 122 -2.87 10.58 12.63
C LYS A 122 -2.16 10.99 13.91
N VAL A 123 -2.80 10.86 15.07
CA VAL A 123 -2.18 11.18 16.36
C VAL A 123 -0.93 10.33 16.56
N ARG A 124 -1.01 9.02 16.32
CA ARG A 124 0.13 8.11 16.43
C ARG A 124 1.25 8.46 15.45
N TYR A 125 0.92 8.66 14.17
CA TYR A 125 1.90 9.01 13.14
C TYR A 125 2.62 10.34 13.43
N LEU A 126 1.87 11.38 13.80
CA LEU A 126 2.43 12.70 14.06
C LEU A 126 3.21 12.73 15.39
N SER A 127 2.76 11.98 16.40
CA SER A 127 3.50 11.80 17.65
C SER A 127 4.91 11.30 17.37
N ASP A 128 5.05 10.21 16.62
CA ASP A 128 6.36 9.65 16.27
C ASP A 128 7.22 10.61 15.45
N LYS A 129 6.60 11.33 14.51
CA LYS A 129 7.29 12.30 13.69
C LYS A 129 7.86 13.44 14.54
N ILE A 130 7.09 13.92 15.52
CA ILE A 130 7.52 14.97 16.44
C ILE A 130 8.59 14.44 17.40
N THR A 131 8.42 13.22 17.92
CA THR A 131 9.43 12.55 18.74
C THR A 131 10.77 12.46 17.99
N TYR A 132 10.76 11.96 16.76
CA TYR A 132 11.96 11.88 15.93
C TYR A 132 12.63 13.25 15.70
N GLN A 133 11.84 14.31 15.57
CA GLN A 133 12.37 15.67 15.37
C GLN A 133 12.96 16.28 16.63
N LEU A 134 12.49 15.88 17.82
CA LEU A 134 12.83 16.53 19.09
C LEU A 134 13.67 15.65 20.02
N GLN A 135 13.86 14.36 19.70
CA GLN A 135 14.56 13.42 20.58
C GLN A 135 16.01 13.80 20.88
N ASP A 136 16.68 14.46 19.93
CA ASP A 136 18.10 14.86 20.05
C ASP A 136 18.25 16.31 20.53
N GLU A 137 17.14 17.03 20.73
CA GLU A 137 17.13 18.41 21.19
C GLU A 137 17.17 18.47 22.73
N GLU A 138 18.16 19.16 23.29
CA GLU A 138 18.32 19.32 24.75
C GLU A 138 17.04 19.88 25.41
N ASN A 139 16.34 20.77 24.71
CA ASN A 139 15.12 21.43 25.18
C ASN A 139 13.84 20.89 24.54
N GLY A 140 13.83 19.66 23.99
CA GLY A 140 12.71 19.09 23.23
C GLY A 140 11.35 19.16 23.96
N LEU A 141 11.33 18.88 25.27
CA LEU A 141 10.10 18.96 26.08
C LEU A 141 9.60 20.40 26.25
N GLU A 142 10.49 21.37 26.40
CA GLU A 142 10.11 22.78 26.53
C GLU A 142 9.58 23.33 25.20
N ILE A 143 10.19 22.91 24.09
CA ILE A 143 9.71 23.22 22.73
C ILE A 143 8.27 22.72 22.54
N LEU A 144 7.95 21.51 23.01
CA LEU A 144 6.58 20.96 22.96
C LEU A 144 5.58 21.83 23.71
N LYS A 145 5.89 22.26 24.94
CA LYS A 145 5.01 23.13 25.73
C LYS A 145 4.76 24.46 25.03
N VAL A 146 5.82 25.09 24.51
CA VAL A 146 5.70 26.36 23.78
C VAL A 146 4.87 26.17 22.50
N ALA A 147 5.02 25.05 21.80
CA ALA A 147 4.22 24.72 20.62
C ALA A 147 2.72 24.53 20.97
N GLU A 148 2.43 23.86 22.08
CA GLU A 148 1.06 23.67 22.59
C GLU A 148 0.38 25.02 22.83
N GLU A 149 1.04 25.94 23.55
CA GLU A 149 0.51 27.28 23.84
C GLU A 149 0.28 28.11 22.56
N LYS A 150 1.19 28.02 21.58
CA LYS A 150 1.01 28.66 20.26
C LYS A 150 -0.23 28.13 19.53
N ILE A 151 -0.48 26.83 19.56
CA ILE A 151 -1.67 26.22 18.94
C ILE A 151 -2.95 26.68 19.64
N LYS A 152 -2.97 26.70 20.98
CA LYS A 152 -4.12 27.19 21.76
C LYS A 152 -4.45 28.64 21.40
N TYR A 153 -3.42 29.49 21.34
CA TYR A 153 -3.59 30.89 20.95
C TYR A 153 -4.19 31.03 19.54
N GLN A 154 -3.65 30.33 18.55
CA GLN A 154 -4.16 30.39 17.17
C GLN A 154 -5.61 29.90 17.03
N ARG A 155 -6.03 28.91 17.82
CA ARG A 155 -7.41 28.42 17.82
C ARG A 155 -8.39 29.42 18.44
N LYS A 156 -7.95 30.23 19.41
CA LYS A 156 -8.79 31.27 20.03
C LYS A 156 -9.02 32.47 19.11
N GLN A 157 -8.11 32.71 18.16
CA GLN A 157 -8.18 33.83 17.21
C GLN A 157 -8.94 33.48 15.91
N LYS A 158 -9.37 32.23 15.74
CA LYS A 158 -10.25 31.77 14.66
C LYS A 158 -11.69 31.74 15.13
#